data_AF-A0A2V9VQZ7-F1
#
_entry.id   AF-A0A2V9VQZ7-F1
#
_cell.length_a   1.000
_cell.length_b   1.000
_cell.length_c   1.000
_cell.angle_alpha   90.00
_cell.angle_beta   90.00
_cell.angle_gamma   90.00
#
_symmetry.space_group_name_H-M   'P 1'
#
loop_
_entity.id
_entity.type
_entity.pdbx_description
1 polymer ?
#
loop_
_entity_poly.entity_id
_entity_poly.type
_entity_poly.pdbx_seq_one_letter_code
_entity_poly.pdbx_strand_id
1 'polypeptide(L)'
;RVTPLSLARMTAFWGDDSWRSIAYTTERSLFGMEEKETNDVVAEGFRQRLMKVAGFKRVPEPVPMRNTKGATVYYLFFASQVDVAEKIVKDIFEKYRSRGVD
;
A
#
# COMPACT_ATOMS: atom_id res chain seq x y z
N ARG A 1 5.89 -19.69 -7.13
CA ARG A 1 4.48 -19.95 -7.49
C ARG A 1 3.61 -19.56 -6.30
N VAL A 2 2.60 -18.72 -6.49
CA VAL A 2 1.66 -18.34 -5.41
C VAL A 2 0.74 -19.53 -5.16
N THR A 3 0.60 -19.97 -3.90
CA THR A 3 -0.28 -21.09 -3.55
C THR A 3 -1.72 -20.58 -3.34
N PRO A 4 -2.74 -21.45 -3.46
CA PRO A 4 -4.12 -21.07 -3.14
C PRO A 4 -4.28 -20.51 -1.73
N LEU A 5 -3.51 -21.04 -0.77
CA LEU A 5 -3.48 -20.52 0.60
C LEU A 5 -2.96 -19.07 0.67
N SER A 6 -1.90 -18.74 -0.08
CA SER A 6 -1.39 -17.37 -0.13
C SER A 6 -2.40 -16.40 -0.76
N LEU A 7 -3.14 -16.84 -1.78
CA LEU A 7 -4.22 -16.04 -2.37
C LEU A 7 -5.33 -15.78 -1.37
N ALA A 8 -5.79 -16.83 -0.67
CA ALA A 8 -6.84 -16.72 0.34
C ALA A 8 -6.43 -15.77 1.48
N ARG A 9 -5.17 -15.84 1.94
CA ARG A 9 -4.62 -14.91 2.93
C ARG A 9 -4.63 -13.47 2.45
N MET A 10 -4.26 -13.24 1.19
CA MET A 10 -4.25 -11.89 0.62
C MET A 10 -5.66 -11.33 0.49
N THR A 11 -6.61 -12.12 -0.02
CA THR A 11 -8.03 -11.76 -0.07
C THR A 11 -8.58 -11.47 1.32
N ALA A 12 -8.27 -12.28 2.33
CA ALA A 12 -8.71 -12.03 3.71
C ALA A 12 -8.11 -10.75 4.30
N PHE A 13 -6.82 -10.47 4.05
CA PHE A 13 -6.16 -9.25 4.52
C PHE A 13 -6.70 -7.99 3.82
N TRP A 14 -6.89 -8.08 2.50
CA TRP A 14 -7.42 -6.97 1.71
C TRP A 14 -8.90 -6.73 1.97
N GLY A 15 -9.65 -7.81 2.20
CA GLY A 15 -11.10 -7.86 2.46
C GLY A 15 -11.91 -8.45 1.30
N ASP A 16 -11.35 -8.51 0.10
CA ASP A 16 -11.95 -9.02 -1.13
C ASP A 16 -10.83 -9.32 -2.15
N ASP A 17 -11.17 -9.77 -3.36
CA ASP A 17 -10.20 -10.15 -4.41
C ASP A 17 -9.75 -8.98 -5.30
N SER A 18 -10.20 -7.74 -5.05
CA SER A 18 -9.86 -6.56 -5.86
C SER A 18 -8.37 -6.21 -5.84
N TRP A 19 -7.61 -6.72 -4.86
CA TRP A 19 -6.16 -6.54 -4.81
C TRP A 19 -5.44 -7.07 -6.05
N ARG A 20 -6.01 -8.08 -6.73
CA ARG A 20 -5.35 -8.73 -7.86
C ARG A 20 -5.22 -7.80 -9.07
N SER A 21 -6.25 -7.02 -9.38
CA SER A 21 -6.20 -6.06 -10.50
C SER A 21 -5.30 -4.86 -10.23
N ILE A 22 -4.96 -4.61 -8.97
CA ILE A 22 -4.02 -3.55 -8.56
C ILE A 22 -2.59 -4.10 -8.51
N ALA A 23 -2.42 -5.34 -8.05
CA ALA A 23 -1.11 -5.94 -7.84
C ALA A 23 -0.48 -6.51 -9.12
N TYR A 24 -1.24 -6.66 -10.20
CA TYR A 24 -0.77 -7.20 -11.46
C TYR A 24 -1.18 -6.33 -12.64
N THR A 25 -0.27 -6.12 -13.58
CA THR A 25 -0.50 -5.44 -14.85
C THR A 25 0.00 -6.31 -16.00
N THR A 26 -0.55 -6.13 -17.19
CA THR A 26 -0.03 -6.72 -18.43
C THR A 26 0.68 -5.70 -19.32
N GLU A 27 0.63 -4.41 -18.97
CA GLU A 27 1.09 -3.29 -19.83
C GLU A 27 2.60 -3.30 -20.08
N ARG A 28 3.38 -3.78 -19.10
CA ARG A 28 4.85 -3.86 -19.19
C ARG A 28 5.35 -5.11 -19.91
N SER A 29 4.45 -6.06 -20.17
CA SER A 29 4.79 -7.30 -20.83
C SER A 29 4.55 -7.22 -22.34
N LEU A 30 5.61 -7.48 -23.11
CA LEU A 30 5.52 -7.57 -24.59
C LEU A 30 4.56 -8.65 -25.08
N PHE A 31 4.22 -9.63 -24.23
CA PHE A 31 3.36 -10.77 -24.57
C PHE A 31 2.07 -10.80 -23.73
N GLY A 32 1.74 -9.69 -23.06
CA GLY A 32 0.54 -9.60 -22.21
C GLY A 32 0.56 -10.53 -21.00
N MET A 33 1.74 -10.95 -20.55
CA MET A 33 1.87 -11.74 -19.32
C MET A 33 1.69 -10.84 -18.10
N GLU A 34 1.01 -11.36 -17.07
CA GLU A 34 0.86 -10.64 -15.80
C GLU A 34 2.22 -10.42 -15.13
N GLU A 35 2.55 -9.16 -14.88
CA GLU A 35 3.71 -8.73 -14.11
C GLU A 35 3.26 -8.06 -12.83
N LYS A 36 4.03 -8.26 -11.75
CA LYS A 36 3.73 -7.65 -10.47
C LYS A 36 3.92 -6.12 -10.56
N GLU A 37 2.96 -5.39 -10.02
CA GLU A 37 3.09 -3.97 -9.75
C GLU A 37 4.13 -3.66 -8.67
N THR A 38 4.60 -2.42 -8.67
CA THR A 38 5.49 -1.94 -7.61
C THR A 38 4.77 -1.98 -6.26
N ASN A 39 5.53 -2.09 -5.17
CA ASN A 39 4.90 -2.10 -3.84
C ASN A 39 4.20 -0.76 -3.55
N ASP A 40 4.67 0.35 -4.12
CA ASP A 40 4.04 1.68 -3.98
C ASP A 40 2.65 1.72 -4.61
N VAL A 41 2.46 1.12 -5.80
CA VAL A 41 1.15 1.04 -6.46
C VAL A 41 0.17 0.22 -5.63
N VAL A 42 0.62 -0.92 -5.08
CA VAL A 42 -0.22 -1.75 -4.19
C VAL A 42 -0.58 -0.99 -2.91
N ALA A 43 0.38 -0.26 -2.32
CA ALA A 43 0.15 0.53 -1.13
C ALA A 43 -0.87 1.66 -1.38
N GLU A 44 -0.78 2.36 -2.51
CA GLU A 44 -1.75 3.39 -2.89
C GLU A 44 -3.13 2.79 -3.17
N GLY A 45 -3.21 1.64 -3.84
CA GLY A 45 -4.47 0.92 -4.02
C GLY A 45 -5.15 0.55 -2.71
N PHE A 46 -4.38 0.13 -1.70
CA PHE A 46 -4.92 -0.15 -0.37
C PHE A 46 -5.40 1.14 0.33
N ARG A 47 -4.65 2.23 0.21
CA ARG A 47 -5.06 3.56 0.71
C ARG A 47 -6.39 4.00 0.09
N GLN A 48 -6.55 3.86 -1.23
CA GLN A 48 -7.80 4.19 -1.93
C GLN A 48 -8.97 3.33 -1.42
N ARG A 49 -8.73 2.06 -1.11
CA ARG A 49 -9.73 1.19 -0.50
C ARG A 49 -10.15 1.68 0.89
N LEU A 50 -9.20 2.07 1.75
CA LEU A 50 -9.51 2.64 3.07
C LEU A 50 -10.40 3.88 2.96
N MET A 51 -10.17 4.71 1.94
CA MET A 51 -11.00 5.90 1.71
C MET A 51 -12.38 5.56 1.13
N LYS A 52 -12.42 4.79 0.04
CA LYS A 52 -13.63 4.59 -0.78
C LYS A 52 -14.54 3.48 -0.29
N VAL A 53 -13.97 2.39 0.25
CA VAL A 53 -14.71 1.20 0.68
C VAL A 53 -14.93 1.23 2.19
N ALA A 54 -13.87 1.47 2.97
CA ALA A 54 -14.00 1.54 4.43
C ALA A 54 -14.52 2.90 4.93
N GLY A 55 -14.57 3.92 4.07
CA GLY A 55 -15.20 5.21 4.37
C GLY A 55 -14.40 6.11 5.31
N PHE A 56 -13.08 5.91 5.43
CA PHE A 56 -12.24 6.84 6.18
C PHE A 56 -12.09 8.16 5.44
N LYS A 57 -12.47 9.27 6.09
CA LYS A 57 -12.39 10.62 5.50
C LYS A 57 -10.96 11.07 5.24
N ARG A 58 -10.02 10.68 6.11
CA ARG A 58 -8.63 11.11 6.05
C ARG A 58 -7.70 9.91 6.10
N VAL A 59 -7.01 9.69 4.98
CA VAL A 59 -5.98 8.66 4.85
C VAL A 59 -4.81 9.35 4.13
N PRO A 60 -3.80 9.86 4.83
CA PRO A 60 -2.60 10.41 4.19
C PRO A 60 -1.85 9.32 3.43
N GLU A 61 -0.96 9.73 2.54
CA GLU A 61 -0.08 8.78 1.83
C GLU A 61 0.72 7.92 2.83
N PRO A 62 0.78 6.60 2.62
CA PRO A 62 1.49 5.71 3.51
C PRO A 62 3.00 5.95 3.43
N VAL A 63 3.71 5.68 4.53
CA VAL A 63 5.18 5.82 4.57
C VAL A 63 5.84 4.46 4.40
N PRO A 64 6.80 4.32 3.46
CA PRO A 64 7.61 3.12 3.35
C PRO A 64 8.59 3.05 4.53
N MET A 65 8.47 2.00 5.33
CA MET A 65 9.38 1.71 6.44
C MET A 65 10.51 0.83 5.95
N ARG A 66 11.72 1.38 5.93
CA ARG A 66 12.91 0.76 5.36
C ARG A 66 13.82 0.16 6.43
N ASN A 67 14.55 -0.90 6.07
CA ASN A 67 15.63 -1.43 6.90
C ASN A 67 16.92 -0.61 6.75
N THR A 68 17.98 -1.00 7.45
CA THR A 68 19.30 -0.36 7.39
C THR A 68 20.00 -0.46 6.03
N LYS A 69 19.45 -1.23 5.08
CA LYS A 69 19.94 -1.34 3.69
C LYS A 69 19.05 -0.57 2.70
N GLY A 70 18.12 0.23 3.19
CA GLY A 70 17.19 1.01 2.37
C GLY A 70 16.06 0.21 1.71
N ALA A 71 15.95 -1.10 1.95
CA ALA A 71 14.86 -1.91 1.40
C ALA A 71 13.58 -1.69 2.20
N THR A 72 12.47 -1.41 1.51
CA THR A 72 11.14 -1.30 2.12
C THR A 72 10.69 -2.65 2.69
N VAL A 73 10.41 -2.68 3.99
CA VAL A 73 9.96 -3.88 4.71
C VAL A 73 8.44 -3.91 4.82
N TYR A 74 7.82 -2.76 5.13
CA TYR A 74 6.37 -2.60 5.20
C TYR A 74 5.99 -1.13 5.00
N TYR A 75 4.69 -0.87 4.80
CA TYR A 75 4.13 0.48 4.73
C TYR A 75 3.33 0.76 5.99
N LEU A 76 3.51 1.95 6.55
CA LEU A 76 2.71 2.43 7.67
C LEU A 76 1.53 3.27 7.15
N PHE A 77 0.31 2.85 7.48
CA PHE A 77 -0.92 3.56 7.12
C PHE A 77 -1.53 4.24 8.34
N PHE A 78 -2.14 5.39 8.11
CA PHE A 78 -3.01 6.06 9.07
C PHE A 78 -4.37 6.31 8.43
N ALA A 79 -5.44 6.03 9.16
CA ALA A 79 -6.80 6.24 8.70
C ALA A 79 -7.65 6.80 9.83
N SER A 80 -8.33 7.91 9.59
CA SER A 80 -9.11 8.62 10.59
C SER A 80 -10.36 9.26 9.99
N GLN A 81 -11.36 9.46 10.84
CA GLN A 81 -12.54 10.26 10.54
C GLN A 81 -12.34 11.76 10.88
N VAL A 82 -11.25 12.12 11.55
CA VAL A 82 -10.99 13.45 12.12
C VAL A 82 -9.87 14.16 11.39
N ASP A 83 -10.16 15.39 10.93
CA ASP A 83 -9.26 16.21 10.10
C ASP A 83 -7.99 16.66 10.82
N VAL A 84 -8.08 17.06 12.09
CA VAL A 84 -6.92 17.54 12.86
C VAL A 84 -5.84 16.47 12.98
N ALA A 85 -6.24 15.20 13.10
CA ALA A 85 -5.31 14.08 13.24
C ALA A 85 -4.46 13.87 11.97
N GLU A 86 -4.98 14.22 10.78
CA GLU A 86 -4.23 14.11 9.53
C GLU A 86 -3.00 15.01 9.52
N LYS A 87 -3.11 16.25 10.03
CA LYS A 87 -1.99 17.21 10.05
C LYS A 87 -0.85 16.70 10.92
N ILE A 88 -1.18 16.30 12.15
CA ILE A 88 -0.20 15.76 13.11
C ILE A 88 0.52 14.54 12.52
N VAL A 89 -0.24 13.63 11.89
CA VAL A 89 0.35 12.41 11.33
C VAL A 89 1.21 12.71 10.10
N LYS A 90 0.79 13.65 9.23
CA LYS A 90 1.63 14.09 8.11
C LYS A 90 2.97 14.66 8.60
N ASP A 91 2.95 15.48 9.65
CA ASP A 91 4.18 16.03 10.24
C ASP A 91 5.08 14.95 10.84
N ILE A 92 4.50 13.89 11.41
CA ILE A 92 5.27 12.72 11.87
C ILE A 92 5.83 11.97 10.66
N PHE A 93 5.00 11.66 9.67
CA PHE A 93 5.35 10.88 8.49
C PHE A 93 6.49 11.52 7.69
N GLU A 94 6.50 12.84 7.57
CA GLU A 94 7.56 13.58 6.89
C GLU A 94 8.95 13.30 7.48
N LYS A 95 9.04 13.19 8.81
CA LYS A 95 10.30 12.86 9.51
C LYS A 95 10.84 11.47 9.16
N TYR A 96 9.97 10.56 8.72
CA TYR A 96 10.34 9.17 8.41
C TYR A 96 10.43 8.89 6.91
N ARG A 97 9.93 9.76 6.03
CA ARG A 97 9.95 9.55 4.56
C ARG A 97 11.36 9.35 3.99
N SER A 98 12.33 10.11 4.49
CA SER A 98 13.74 10.03 4.08
C SER A 98 14.56 9.06 4.92
N ARG A 99 14.00 8.47 5.98
CA ARG A 99 14.76 7.59 6.87
C ARG A 99 15.12 6.29 6.15
N GLY A 100 16.42 6.01 6.06
CA GLY A 100 16.95 4.85 5.32
C GLY A 100 17.00 5.06 3.80
N VAL A 101 16.94 6.31 3.33
CA VAL A 101 17.36 6.72 1.99
C VAL A 101 18.75 7.31 2.14
N ASP A 102 19.77 6.49 1.86
CA ASP A 102 21.15 6.98 1.68
C ASP A 102 21.33 7.54 0.26
#